data_AF-A0A7C4V293-F1
#
_entry.id   AF-A0A7C4V293-F1
#
_cell.length_a   1.000
_cell.length_b   1.000
_cell.length_c   1.000
_cell.angle_alpha   90.00
_cell.angle_beta   90.00
_cell.angle_gamma   90.00
#
_symmetry.space_group_name_H-M   'P 1'
#
loop_
_entity.id
_entity.type
_entity.pdbx_description
1 polymer ?
#
loop_
_entity_poly.entity_id
_entity_poly.type
_entity_poly.pdbx_seq_one_letter_code
_entity_poly.pdbx_strand_id
1 'polypeptide(L)'
;MLNVKFRLWNHTHRRPAVAVGVQNVCAGSATQPYLVAGFGLDNPLRFHMGAIAIDGAKRGLFGIDYTWKNITLQGDWISGKENALGLGISWSLRSGINLTYSWLIPNASEQPNWHSFNIQYILRSR
;
A
#
# COMPACT_ATOMS: atom_id res chain seq x y z
N MET A 1 9.20 9.52 1.09
CA MET A 1 8.67 8.91 2.33
C MET A 1 9.03 7.43 2.38
N LEU A 2 9.28 6.86 3.56
CA LEU A 2 9.53 5.43 3.75
C LEU A 2 8.39 4.80 4.56
N ASN A 3 7.85 3.71 4.03
CA ASN A 3 6.73 2.98 4.60
C ASN A 3 7.16 1.54 4.88
N VAL A 4 6.67 0.96 5.96
CA VAL A 4 6.92 -0.45 6.32
C VAL A 4 5.59 -1.16 6.49
N LYS A 5 5.48 -2.36 5.92
CA LYS A 5 4.24 -3.14 5.88
C LYS A 5 4.52 -4.60 6.24
N PHE A 6 3.62 -5.19 7.01
CA PHE A 6 3.60 -6.61 7.31
C PHE A 6 2.32 -7.20 6.75
N ARG A 7 2.44 -8.12 5.78
CA ARG A 7 1.31 -8.92 5.33
C ARG A 7 1.17 -10.09 6.30
N LEU A 8 0.06 -10.09 7.03
CA LEU A 8 -0.22 -11.06 8.08
C LEU A 8 -0.56 -12.43 7.48
N TRP A 9 -1.28 -12.42 6.36
CA TRP A 9 -1.56 -13.62 5.60
C TRP A 9 -1.86 -13.32 4.14
N ASN A 10 -1.65 -14.31 3.28
CA ASN A 10 -1.97 -14.23 1.87
C ASN A 10 -3.46 -14.44 1.61
N HIS A 11 -3.88 -13.89 0.47
CA HIS A 11 -5.18 -14.13 -0.11
C HIS A 11 -5.34 -15.62 -0.42
N THR A 12 -6.55 -16.11 -0.23
CA THR A 12 -7.03 -17.39 -0.76
C THR A 12 -8.44 -17.16 -1.27
N HIS A 13 -8.96 -18.06 -2.08
CA HIS A 13 -10.34 -17.97 -2.57
C HIS A 13 -11.41 -17.80 -1.44
N ARG A 14 -11.09 -18.18 -0.20
CA ARG A 14 -11.99 -18.09 0.97
C ARG A 14 -11.60 -17.02 1.98
N ARG A 15 -10.48 -16.31 1.79
CA ARG A 15 -9.95 -15.38 2.79
C ARG A 15 -9.19 -14.22 2.14
N PRO A 16 -9.53 -12.96 2.47
CA PRO A 16 -8.76 -11.82 1.98
C PRO A 16 -7.33 -11.84 2.51
N ALA A 17 -6.37 -11.29 1.75
CA ALA A 17 -5.08 -10.94 2.33
C ALA A 17 -5.28 -9.80 3.32
N VAL A 18 -4.56 -9.79 4.44
CA VAL A 18 -4.55 -8.63 5.35
C VAL A 18 -3.12 -8.21 5.63
N ALA A 19 -2.92 -6.90 5.68
CA ALA A 19 -1.65 -6.30 6.01
C ALA A 19 -1.83 -5.07 6.87
N VAL A 20 -0.89 -4.88 7.80
CA VAL A 20 -0.76 -3.68 8.62
C VAL A 20 0.55 -2.99 8.26
N GLY A 21 0.63 -1.68 8.47
CA GLY A 21 1.87 -0.96 8.24
C GLY A 21 1.85 0.42 8.84
N VAL A 22 2.97 1.10 8.65
CA VAL A 22 3.19 2.48 9.07
C VAL A 22 3.81 3.25 7.90
N GLN A 23 3.27 4.44 7.61
CA GLN A 23 3.90 5.38 6.69
C GLN A 23 4.76 6.38 7.46
N ASN A 24 5.69 7.02 6.75
CA ASN A 24 6.54 8.11 7.26
C ASN A 24 7.51 7.71 8.38
N VAL A 25 8.05 6.50 8.33
CA VAL A 25 8.92 5.94 9.40
C VAL A 25 10.21 6.75 9.63
N CYS A 26 10.67 7.54 8.65
CA CYS A 26 11.91 8.33 8.75
C CYS A 26 11.75 9.80 8.35
N ALA A 27 10.52 10.33 8.31
CA ALA A 27 10.26 11.65 7.73
C ALA A 27 10.30 12.81 8.75
N GLY A 28 10.63 12.55 10.03
CA GLY A 28 10.55 13.54 11.11
C GLY A 28 9.12 13.98 11.46
N SER A 29 8.11 13.47 10.74
CA SER A 29 6.69 13.68 10.96
C SER A 29 6.05 12.55 11.78
N ALA A 30 4.81 12.74 12.21
CA ALA A 30 4.05 11.72 12.91
C ALA A 30 3.90 10.46 12.04
N THR A 31 4.13 9.29 12.65
CA THR A 31 3.96 8.00 11.99
C THR A 31 2.47 7.75 11.72
N GLN A 32 2.16 7.26 10.52
CA GLN A 32 0.78 7.12 10.06
C GLN A 32 0.44 5.63 9.92
N PRO A 33 -0.16 5.00 10.95
CA PRO A 33 -0.52 3.59 10.88
C PRO A 33 -1.65 3.36 9.88
N TYR A 34 -1.59 2.23 9.19
CA TYR A 34 -2.61 1.81 8.23
C TYR A 34 -2.87 0.30 8.27
N LEU A 35 -4.06 -0.07 7.83
CA LEU A 35 -4.53 -1.44 7.66
C LEU A 35 -5.12 -1.56 6.26
N VAL A 36 -4.77 -2.61 5.54
CA VAL A 36 -5.29 -2.90 4.18
C VAL A 36 -5.67 -4.37 4.08
N ALA A 37 -6.84 -4.62 3.51
CA ALA A 37 -7.30 -5.94 3.10
C ALA A 37 -7.34 -6.03 1.57
N GLY A 38 -6.90 -7.16 1.02
CA GLY A 38 -6.87 -7.44 -0.42
C GLY A 38 -7.79 -8.60 -0.80
N PHE A 39 -8.56 -8.43 -1.88
CA PHE A 39 -9.58 -9.33 -2.38
C PHE A 39 -9.40 -9.50 -3.91
N GLY A 40 -9.54 -10.69 -4.48
CA GLY A 40 -9.47 -10.86 -5.94
C GLY A 40 -9.15 -12.27 -6.40
N LEU A 41 -9.11 -12.50 -7.72
CA LEU A 41 -8.66 -13.77 -8.30
C LEU A 41 -7.13 -13.84 -8.20
N ASP A 42 -6.57 -15.01 -7.88
CA ASP A 42 -5.12 -15.18 -7.72
C ASP A 42 -4.40 -14.95 -9.05
N ASN A 43 -4.01 -13.70 -9.28
CA ASN A 43 -3.40 -13.15 -10.50
C ASN A 43 -4.28 -13.16 -11.77
N PRO A 44 -4.09 -12.17 -12.66
CA PRO A 44 -3.17 -11.06 -12.55
C PRO A 44 -3.74 -9.87 -11.75
N LEU A 45 -5.03 -9.86 -11.44
CA LEU A 45 -5.72 -8.68 -10.90
C LEU A 45 -6.15 -8.86 -9.44
N ARG A 46 -5.81 -7.90 -8.59
CA ARG A 46 -6.25 -7.86 -7.19
C ARG A 46 -6.77 -6.46 -6.85
N PHE A 47 -7.80 -6.39 -6.02
CA PHE A 47 -8.27 -5.15 -5.42
C PHE A 47 -7.87 -5.10 -3.95
N HIS A 48 -7.65 -3.91 -3.41
CA HIS A 48 -7.47 -3.75 -1.98
C HIS A 48 -8.13 -2.48 -1.46
N MET A 49 -8.48 -2.52 -0.19
CA MET A 49 -9.06 -1.38 0.51
C MET A 49 -8.61 -1.38 1.96
N GLY A 50 -8.67 -0.21 2.59
CA GLY A 50 -8.14 -0.06 3.93
C GLY A 50 -8.43 1.30 4.54
N ALA A 51 -7.73 1.56 5.64
CA ALA A 51 -7.76 2.85 6.29
C ALA A 51 -6.35 3.23 6.77
N ILE A 52 -6.08 4.53 6.79
CA ILE A 52 -4.86 5.14 7.32
C ILE A 52 -5.21 6.26 8.28
N ALA A 53 -4.44 6.42 9.35
CA ALA A 53 -4.53 7.59 10.22
C ALA A 53 -3.55 8.67 9.75
N ILE A 54 -4.07 9.82 9.34
CA ILE A 54 -3.30 11.00 8.89
C ILE A 54 -3.81 12.20 9.68
N ASP A 55 -2.93 12.87 10.42
CA ASP A 55 -3.21 14.09 11.18
C ASP A 55 -4.45 14.00 12.08
N GLY A 56 -4.59 12.87 12.79
CA GLY A 56 -5.72 12.60 13.68
C GLY A 56 -7.02 12.20 12.98
N ALA A 57 -7.08 12.23 11.65
CA ALA A 57 -8.22 11.79 10.86
C ALA A 57 -8.00 10.36 10.30
N LYS A 58 -9.08 9.58 10.24
CA LYS A 58 -9.09 8.28 9.55
C LYS A 58 -9.49 8.50 8.09
N ARG A 59 -8.63 8.11 7.16
CA ARG A 59 -8.86 8.22 5.72
C ARG A 59 -9.02 6.83 5.11
N GLY A 60 -9.92 6.69 4.15
CA GLY A 60 -10.13 5.45 3.42
C GLY A 60 -9.07 5.28 2.33
N LEU A 61 -8.70 4.03 2.06
CA LEU A 61 -7.78 3.64 1.00
C LEU A 61 -8.50 2.67 0.07
N PHE A 62 -8.32 2.83 -1.23
CA PHE A 62 -8.75 1.87 -2.24
C PHE A 62 -7.68 1.74 -3.31
N GLY A 63 -7.51 0.56 -3.88
CA GLY A 63 -6.56 0.39 -4.95
C GLY A 63 -6.73 -0.91 -5.72
N ILE A 64 -5.97 -0.97 -6.81
CA ILE A 64 -5.96 -2.06 -7.77
C ILE A 64 -4.52 -2.40 -8.12
N ASP A 65 -4.24 -3.69 -8.18
CA ASP A 65 -2.95 -4.25 -8.50
C ASP A 65 -3.05 -5.14 -9.73
N TYR A 66 -2.11 -4.96 -10.65
CA TYR A 66 -1.88 -5.88 -11.76
C TYR A 66 -0.49 -6.51 -11.64
N THR A 67 -0.43 -7.83 -11.49
CA THR A 67 0.82 -8.57 -11.31
C THR A 67 1.19 -9.36 -12.56
N TRP A 68 2.40 -9.13 -13.05
CA TRP A 68 3.03 -9.91 -14.10
C TRP A 68 4.39 -10.42 -13.62
N LYS A 69 4.52 -11.75 -13.54
CA LYS A 69 5.69 -12.42 -12.94
C LYS A 69 5.92 -11.93 -11.51
N ASN A 70 7.05 -11.27 -11.25
CA ASN A 70 7.44 -10.73 -9.96
C ASN A 70 7.27 -9.20 -9.87
N ILE A 71 6.66 -8.58 -10.88
CA ILE A 71 6.39 -7.14 -10.93
C ILE A 71 4.89 -6.92 -10.76
N THR A 72 4.52 -5.97 -9.91
CA THR A 72 3.14 -5.55 -9.71
C THR A 72 3.03 -4.05 -9.97
N LEU A 73 2.12 -3.65 -10.85
CA LEU A 73 1.70 -2.26 -11.00
C LEU A 73 0.55 -1.98 -10.04
N GLN A 74 0.58 -0.84 -9.37
CA GLN A 74 -0.38 -0.45 -8.33
C GLN A 74 -1.00 0.90 -8.68
N GLY A 75 -2.32 0.99 -8.53
CA GLY A 75 -3.06 2.24 -8.53
C GLY A 75 -3.79 2.37 -7.20
N ASP A 76 -3.49 3.41 -6.43
CA ASP A 76 -4.05 3.67 -5.11
C ASP A 76 -4.80 5.01 -5.09
N TRP A 77 -5.84 5.09 -4.29
CA TRP A 77 -6.55 6.32 -3.99
C TRP A 77 -6.81 6.41 -2.49
N ILE A 78 -6.45 7.56 -1.91
CA ILE A 78 -6.71 7.91 -0.52
C ILE A 78 -7.83 8.94 -0.50
N SER A 79 -8.87 8.73 0.32
CA SER A 79 -9.99 9.65 0.46
C SER A 79 -9.71 10.80 1.44
N GLY A 80 -10.45 11.92 1.34
CA GLY A 80 -10.41 13.03 2.31
C GLY A 80 -9.91 14.35 1.73
N LYS A 81 -9.68 15.35 2.60
CA LYS A 81 -8.90 16.55 2.23
C LYS A 81 -7.44 16.13 2.06
N GLU A 82 -6.74 16.65 1.06
CA GLU A 82 -5.39 16.16 0.66
C GLU A 82 -5.45 14.67 0.29
N ASN A 83 -6.46 14.35 -0.51
CA ASN A 83 -6.58 13.05 -1.14
C ASN A 83 -5.37 12.88 -2.07
N ALA A 84 -4.95 11.65 -2.31
CA ALA A 84 -3.82 11.39 -3.20
C ALA A 84 -4.13 10.20 -4.10
N LEU A 85 -3.81 10.35 -5.38
CA LEU A 85 -3.66 9.24 -6.31
C LEU A 85 -2.23 8.72 -6.21
N GLY A 86 -2.05 7.43 -5.98
CA GLY A 86 -0.77 6.75 -6.00
C GLY A 86 -0.63 5.87 -7.24
N LEU A 87 0.48 6.00 -7.95
CA LEU A 87 0.87 5.06 -9.00
C LEU A 87 2.18 4.40 -8.58
N GLY A 88 2.18 3.07 -8.47
CA GLY A 88 3.29 2.32 -7.92
C GLY A 88 3.77 1.18 -8.79
N ILE A 89 5.05 0.84 -8.63
CA ILE A 89 5.63 -0.41 -9.11
C ILE A 89 6.22 -1.15 -7.92
N SER A 90 5.89 -2.43 -7.80
CA SER A 90 6.37 -3.31 -6.75
C SER A 90 7.10 -4.50 -7.34
N TRP A 91 8.22 -4.85 -6.73
CA TRP A 91 9.04 -6.00 -7.07
C TRP A 91 9.03 -7.02 -5.94
N SER A 92 8.62 -8.25 -6.24
CA SER A 92 8.66 -9.36 -5.28
C SER A 92 10.00 -10.07 -5.33
N LEU A 93 10.68 -10.11 -4.18
CA LEU A 93 11.92 -10.86 -3.97
C LEU A 93 11.60 -12.26 -3.45
N ARG A 94 12.44 -13.24 -3.80
CA ARG A 94 12.29 -14.65 -3.39
C ARG A 94 12.26 -14.85 -1.85
N SER A 95 12.79 -13.88 -1.08
CA SER A 95 12.81 -13.86 0.38
C SER A 95 11.45 -13.59 1.04
N GLY A 96 10.39 -13.32 0.27
CA GLY A 96 9.10 -12.88 0.83
C GLY A 96 9.08 -11.40 1.20
N ILE A 97 10.05 -10.64 0.69
CA ILE A 97 10.10 -9.18 0.75
C ILE A 97 9.59 -8.62 -0.57
N ASN A 98 8.71 -7.64 -0.50
CA ASN A 98 8.35 -6.83 -1.66
C ASN A 98 8.86 -5.39 -1.45
N LEU A 99 9.46 -4.84 -2.50
CA LEU A 99 9.90 -3.46 -2.54
C LEU A 99 8.98 -2.69 -3.48
N THR A 100 8.43 -1.57 -3.04
CA THR A 100 7.55 -0.75 -3.86
C THR A 100 8.10 0.67 -3.93
N TYR A 101 8.05 1.24 -5.14
CA TYR A 101 8.22 2.66 -5.36
C TYR A 101 6.91 3.21 -5.90
N SER A 102 6.45 4.32 -5.34
CA SER A 102 5.20 4.97 -5.73
C SER A 102 5.40 6.47 -5.94
N TRP A 103 4.74 6.98 -6.97
CA TRP A 103 4.53 8.40 -7.20
C TRP A 103 3.14 8.78 -6.70
N LEU A 104 3.08 9.78 -5.82
CA LEU A 104 1.87 10.28 -5.19
C LEU A 104 1.54 11.65 -5.75
N ILE A 105 0.32 11.79 -6.26
CA ILE A 105 -0.23 12.99 -6.88
C ILE A 105 -1.36 13.48 -5.97
N PRO A 106 -1.16 14.57 -5.19
CA PRO A 106 -2.19 15.13 -4.35
C PRO A 106 -3.28 15.79 -5.21
N ASN A 107 -4.53 15.82 -4.73
CA ASN A 107 -5.60 16.59 -5.38
C ASN A 107 -5.58 18.08 -5.08
N ALA A 108 -4.83 18.51 -4.06
CA ALA A 108 -4.68 19.91 -3.73
C ALA A 108 -3.61 20.53 -4.64
N SER A 109 -3.98 21.54 -5.41
CA SER A 109 -3.11 22.19 -6.40
C SER A 109 -1.84 22.82 -5.83
N GLU A 110 -1.82 23.08 -4.51
CA GLU A 110 -0.71 23.71 -3.81
C GLU A 110 0.30 22.71 -3.24
N GLN A 111 0.00 21.41 -3.26
CA GLN A 111 0.90 20.40 -2.74
C GLN A 111 1.79 19.84 -3.86
N PRO A 112 3.12 19.75 -3.65
CA PRO A 112 3.99 19.14 -4.64
C PRO A 112 3.66 17.67 -4.80
N ASN A 113 4.07 17.05 -5.91
CA ASN A 113 4.04 15.59 -5.99
C ASN A 113 5.08 14.99 -5.06
N TRP A 114 4.81 13.79 -4.54
CA TRP A 114 5.73 13.12 -3.62
C TRP A 114 6.09 11.72 -4.09
N HIS A 115 7.21 11.22 -3.58
CA HIS A 115 7.65 9.86 -3.83
C HIS A 115 7.66 9.06 -2.53
N SER A 116 7.25 7.81 -2.63
CA SER A 116 7.19 6.88 -1.51
C SER A 116 7.90 5.57 -1.84
N PHE A 117 8.62 5.05 -0.86
CA PHE A 117 9.20 3.72 -0.88
C PHE A 117 8.48 2.87 0.18
N ASN A 118 8.01 1.68 -0.18
CA ASN A 118 7.45 0.73 0.76
C ASN A 118 8.28 -0.55 0.79
N ILE A 119 8.55 -1.03 2.01
CA ILE A 119 9.11 -2.35 2.26
C ILE A 119 8.02 -3.19 2.89
N GLN A 120 7.60 -4.24 2.21
CA GLN A 120 6.62 -5.18 2.72
C GLN A 120 7.28 -6.53 3.03
N TYR A 121 7.11 -7.03 4.26
CA TYR A 121 7.43 -8.40 4.61
C TYR A 121 6.15 -9.27 4.62
N ILE A 122 6.21 -10.45 4.02
CA ILE A 122 5.11 -11.43 4.04
C ILE A 122 5.38 -12.43 5.16
N LEU A 123 4.55 -12.42 6.21
CA LEU A 123 4.57 -13.45 7.22
C LEU A 123 4.15 -14.78 6.57
N ARG A 124 5.06 -15.75 6.55
CA ARG A 124 4.73 -17.11 6.15
C ARG A 124 4.00 -17.74 7.33
N SER A 125 2.72 -18.06 7.17
CA SER A 125 2.04 -18.95 8.12
C SER A 125 2.75 -20.31 8.06
N ARG A 126 3.16 -20.83 9.23
CA ARG A 126 3.53 -22.24 9.37
C ARG A 126 2.29 -23.12 9.20
#